data_AF-A0A0M9DXC0-F1
#
_entry.id   AF-A0A0M9DXC0-F1
#
_cell.length_a   1.000
_cell.length_b   1.000
_cell.length_c   1.000
_cell.angle_alpha   90.00
_cell.angle_beta   90.00
_cell.angle_gamma   90.00
#
_symmetry.space_group_name_H-M   'P 1'
#
loop_
_entity.id
_entity.type
_entity.pdbx_description
1 polymer ?
#
loop_
_entity_poly.entity_id
_entity_poly.type
_entity_poly.pdbx_seq_one_letter_code
_entity_poly.pdbx_strand_id
1 'polypeptide(L)'
;MLCKVIFKKSSAYFHTCFSCLKANRGELKFILPPGYIHDHNDKIVFDPNKRIQTAIKFMFSQFKTHTSIRQLLQWYKSENVSFPVRKIGHGNPIVWEIPNYGTFKRILQNPLYAGVYGYGKRKTIHEYKDGALIKKTSNYLPYDQWKVFIKNNHDPYVSWDEFLEIQKKISINKPRWEKDENMGAIREGIALFVGLIRCGHCGNKLYVSYKTKPMSGSYFCRGNNRESGKKCLTFGTVEVDKNFSCELIKALKPFAVQAGIEALDLVESDNTQKIIMAQQEFQNARYQADRAFEQYNLADPKNRLVTSTLEERLNSRLFDLNHAREKLENLNQSIKVFTEDEKEMIFSLSKNFDSVWNHKKS
;
A
#
# COMPACT_ATOMS: atom_id res chain seq x y z
N MET A 1 -16.90 -26.50 62.41
CA MET A 1 -17.89 -26.72 61.34
C MET A 1 -17.20 -26.56 60.00
N LEU A 2 -16.90 -27.70 59.38
CA LEU A 2 -16.32 -27.81 58.05
C LEU A 2 -17.40 -27.48 57.00
N CYS A 3 -17.07 -26.67 56.00
CA CYS A 3 -17.71 -26.81 54.69
C CYS A 3 -16.65 -26.77 53.59
N LYS A 4 -16.40 -27.98 53.07
CA LYS A 4 -15.48 -28.33 51.98
C LYS A 4 -16.07 -27.90 50.62
N VAL A 5 -15.19 -27.35 49.79
CA VAL A 5 -14.94 -27.70 48.37
C VAL A 5 -16.11 -28.32 47.59
N ILE A 6 -16.61 -27.60 46.58
CA ILE A 6 -16.92 -28.19 45.27
C ILE A 6 -16.37 -27.28 44.17
N PHE A 7 -15.16 -27.62 43.71
CA PHE A 7 -14.68 -27.31 42.36
C PHE A 7 -15.68 -27.92 41.36
N LYS A 8 -16.56 -27.11 40.77
CA LYS A 8 -17.14 -27.47 39.47
C LYS A 8 -16.16 -27.01 38.41
N LYS A 9 -15.34 -27.96 37.94
CA LYS A 9 -14.78 -27.95 36.59
C LYS A 9 -15.94 -27.68 35.62
N SER A 10 -16.13 -26.44 35.21
CA SER A 10 -16.91 -26.14 34.02
C SER A 10 -16.06 -26.57 32.84
N SER A 11 -16.25 -27.83 32.47
CA SER A 11 -15.93 -28.40 31.17
C SER A 11 -16.06 -27.31 30.11
N ALA A 12 -14.94 -26.94 29.50
CA ALA A 12 -14.91 -26.17 28.28
C ALA A 12 -15.54 -27.03 27.18
N TYR A 13 -16.87 -27.07 27.14
CA TYR A 13 -17.61 -27.47 25.98
C TYR A 13 -17.29 -26.44 24.90
N PHE A 14 -16.21 -26.71 24.15
CA PHE A 14 -16.01 -26.17 22.83
C PHE A 14 -17.23 -26.59 22.00
N HIS A 15 -18.31 -25.80 22.05
CA HIS A 15 -19.20 -25.69 20.92
C HIS A 15 -18.35 -25.08 19.80
N THR A 16 -17.60 -25.92 19.10
CA THR A 16 -17.00 -25.58 17.82
C THR A 16 -18.15 -25.23 16.89
N CYS A 17 -18.46 -23.94 16.83
CA CYS A 17 -19.40 -23.38 15.89
C CYS A 17 -19.06 -23.95 14.50
N PHE A 18 -20.06 -24.37 13.73
CA PHE A 18 -19.89 -24.94 12.39
C PHE A 18 -18.98 -24.07 11.48
N SER A 19 -19.02 -22.75 11.68
CA SER A 19 -18.12 -21.80 11.02
C SER A 19 -16.64 -21.99 11.36
N CYS A 20 -16.30 -22.34 12.61
CA CYS A 20 -14.93 -22.62 13.04
C CYS A 20 -14.41 -23.93 12.46
N LEU A 21 -15.26 -24.97 12.34
CA LEU A 21 -14.88 -26.24 11.71
C LEU A 21 -14.58 -26.05 10.22
N LYS A 22 -15.44 -25.33 9.49
CA LYS A 22 -15.17 -24.96 8.09
C LYS A 22 -13.94 -24.09 7.95
N ALA A 23 -13.76 -23.12 8.85
CA ALA A 23 -12.58 -22.25 8.84
C ALA A 23 -11.28 -23.05 9.06
N ASN A 24 -11.27 -24.03 9.98
CA ASN A 24 -10.10 -24.89 10.21
C ASN A 24 -9.67 -25.68 8.97
N ARG A 25 -10.60 -25.94 8.05
CA ARG A 25 -10.31 -26.58 6.75
C ARG A 25 -10.01 -25.58 5.62
N GLY A 26 -10.05 -24.27 5.89
CA GLY A 26 -9.88 -23.23 4.87
C GLY A 26 -11.11 -22.97 4.00
N GLU A 27 -12.25 -23.59 4.31
CA GLU A 27 -13.45 -23.63 3.43
C GLU A 27 -14.48 -22.54 3.76
N LEU A 28 -14.32 -21.80 4.87
CA LEU A 28 -15.28 -20.78 5.23
C LEU A 28 -15.15 -19.59 4.27
N LYS A 29 -16.22 -19.33 3.52
CA LYS A 29 -16.33 -18.22 2.57
C LYS A 29 -16.50 -16.88 3.27
N PHE A 30 -15.80 -15.89 2.73
CA PHE A 30 -15.98 -14.48 3.04
C PHE A 30 -15.70 -13.65 1.78
N ILE A 31 -16.05 -12.37 1.83
CA ILE A 31 -15.80 -11.43 0.73
C ILE A 31 -14.29 -11.32 0.52
N LEU A 32 -13.81 -11.79 -0.63
CA LEU A 32 -12.40 -11.74 -1.00
C LEU A 32 -12.01 -10.33 -1.45
N PRO A 33 -10.76 -9.90 -1.19
CA PRO A 33 -10.27 -8.63 -1.71
C PRO A 33 -10.08 -8.70 -3.24
N PRO A 34 -9.88 -7.55 -3.93
CA PRO A 34 -9.57 -7.54 -5.36
C PRO A 34 -8.38 -8.45 -5.72
N GLY A 35 -8.49 -9.16 -6.85
CA GLY A 35 -7.46 -10.08 -7.33
C GLY A 35 -7.68 -11.55 -6.98
N TYR A 36 -8.68 -11.87 -6.16
CA TYR A 36 -9.09 -13.24 -5.87
C TYR A 36 -10.60 -13.44 -6.00
N ILE A 37 -11.00 -14.65 -6.38
CA ILE A 37 -12.37 -15.15 -6.39
C ILE A 37 -12.43 -16.54 -5.76
N HIS A 38 -13.64 -16.99 -5.41
CA HIS A 38 -13.87 -18.40 -5.10
C HIS A 38 -14.21 -19.12 -6.40
N ASP A 39 -13.55 -20.24 -6.68
CA ASP A 39 -13.89 -21.09 -7.82
C ASP A 39 -15.16 -21.93 -7.53
N HIS A 40 -15.54 -22.78 -8.48
CA HIS A 40 -16.64 -23.75 -8.34
C HIS A 40 -16.44 -24.78 -7.22
N ASN A 41 -15.21 -24.99 -6.75
CA ASN A 41 -14.88 -25.88 -5.64
C ASN A 41 -14.69 -25.12 -4.32
N ASP A 42 -15.11 -23.86 -4.27
CA ASP A 42 -15.01 -22.99 -3.10
C ASP A 42 -13.57 -22.69 -2.64
N LYS A 43 -12.59 -22.89 -3.54
CA LYS A 43 -11.18 -22.56 -3.30
C LYS A 43 -10.89 -21.13 -3.72
N ILE A 44 -9.99 -20.49 -2.97
CA ILE A 44 -9.48 -19.17 -3.30
C ILE A 44 -8.53 -19.32 -4.49
N VAL A 45 -8.86 -18.68 -5.61
CA VAL A 45 -8.04 -18.64 -6.83
C VAL A 45 -7.89 -17.22 -7.33
N PHE A 46 -6.93 -16.96 -8.21
CA PHE A 46 -6.79 -15.65 -8.84
C PHE A 46 -8.04 -15.26 -9.62
N ASP A 47 -8.36 -13.97 -9.60
CA ASP A 47 -9.40 -13.40 -10.46
C ASP A 47 -9.02 -13.62 -11.94
N PRO A 48 -9.86 -14.24 -12.79
CA PRO A 48 -9.51 -14.53 -14.18
C PRO A 48 -9.25 -13.26 -15.00
N ASN A 49 -9.72 -12.09 -14.55
CA ASN A 49 -9.46 -10.82 -15.21
C ASN A 49 -7.98 -10.44 -15.06
N LYS A 50 -7.22 -10.58 -16.16
CA LYS A 50 -5.80 -10.26 -16.22
C LYS A 50 -5.47 -8.81 -15.88
N ARG A 51 -6.35 -7.85 -16.21
CA ARG A 51 -6.17 -6.44 -15.85
C ARG A 51 -6.12 -6.27 -14.32
N ILE A 52 -6.97 -6.99 -13.60
CA ILE A 52 -6.97 -6.99 -12.13
C ILE A 52 -5.68 -7.61 -11.60
N GLN A 53 -5.30 -8.79 -12.10
CA GLN A 53 -4.06 -9.45 -11.66
C GLN A 53 -2.84 -8.54 -11.86
N THR A 54 -2.69 -7.94 -13.04
CA THR A 54 -1.59 -7.03 -13.36
C THR A 54 -1.58 -5.81 -12.47
N ALA A 55 -2.73 -5.17 -12.22
CA ALA A 55 -2.80 -4.01 -11.32
C ALA A 55 -2.38 -4.34 -9.88
N ILE A 56 -2.77 -5.51 -9.34
CA ILE A 56 -2.33 -5.95 -8.01
C ILE A 56 -0.83 -6.19 -7.97
N LYS A 57 -0.28 -6.94 -8.95
CA LYS A 57 1.17 -7.21 -9.05
C LYS A 57 1.97 -5.91 -9.16
N PHE A 58 1.51 -4.99 -10.01
CA PHE A 58 2.15 -3.70 -10.21
C PHE A 58 2.16 -2.86 -8.94
N MET A 59 1.06 -2.82 -8.17
CA MET A 59 1.02 -2.11 -6.89
C MET A 59 2.04 -2.65 -5.88
N PHE A 60 2.19 -3.97 -5.77
CA PHE A 60 3.21 -4.56 -4.89
C PHE A 60 4.63 -4.25 -5.37
N SER A 61 4.88 -4.32 -6.69
CA SER A 61 6.16 -3.92 -7.28
C SER A 61 6.48 -2.46 -6.97
N GLN A 62 5.53 -1.55 -7.20
CA GLN A 62 5.69 -0.13 -6.91
C GLN A 62 5.86 0.16 -5.41
N PHE A 63 5.26 -0.62 -4.52
CA PHE A 63 5.50 -0.43 -3.10
C PHE A 63 6.93 -0.78 -2.67
N LYS A 64 7.65 -1.63 -3.42
CA LYS A 64 9.07 -1.90 -3.16
C LYS A 64 9.91 -0.64 -3.35
N THR A 65 9.62 0.14 -4.39
CA THR A 65 10.34 1.38 -4.76
C THR A 65 9.97 2.57 -3.87
N HIS A 66 8.73 2.62 -3.37
CA HIS A 66 8.24 3.75 -2.56
C HIS A 66 8.46 3.56 -1.07
N THR A 67 8.87 4.59 -0.33
CA THR A 67 9.19 4.42 1.11
C THR A 67 7.96 4.25 2.01
N SER A 68 6.78 4.72 1.58
CA SER A 68 5.54 4.68 2.37
C SER A 68 4.28 4.55 1.53
N ILE A 69 3.19 4.12 2.17
CA ILE A 69 1.85 4.01 1.54
C ILE A 69 1.38 5.37 1.00
N ARG A 70 1.75 6.47 1.67
CA ARG A 70 1.41 7.82 1.23
C ARG A 70 2.13 8.18 -0.06
N GLN A 71 3.42 7.89 -0.16
CA GLN A 71 4.19 8.16 -1.38
C GLN A 71 3.65 7.34 -2.56
N LEU A 72 3.38 6.05 -2.35
CA LEU A 72 2.72 5.21 -3.35
C LEU A 72 1.39 5.83 -3.81
N LEU A 73 0.56 6.29 -2.87
CA LEU A 73 -0.69 6.95 -3.20
C LEU A 73 -0.50 8.26 -3.98
N GLN A 74 0.50 9.07 -3.62
CA GLN A 74 0.81 10.31 -4.34
C GLN A 74 1.22 10.00 -5.79
N TRP A 75 2.04 8.98 -6.00
CA TRP A 75 2.43 8.52 -7.33
C TRP A 75 1.21 8.08 -8.16
N TYR A 76 0.33 7.25 -7.59
CA TYR A 76 -0.90 6.84 -8.29
C TYR A 76 -1.79 8.02 -8.70
N LYS A 77 -1.80 9.09 -7.88
CA LYS A 77 -2.54 10.31 -8.17
C LYS A 77 -1.87 11.17 -9.24
N SER A 78 -0.55 11.35 -9.18
CA SER A 78 0.17 12.16 -10.17
C SER A 78 0.15 11.53 -11.55
N GLU A 79 0.20 10.19 -11.61
CA GLU A 79 0.18 9.41 -12.85
C GLU A 79 -1.24 9.09 -13.33
N ASN A 80 -2.27 9.51 -12.59
CA ASN A 80 -3.69 9.23 -12.86
C ASN A 80 -3.96 7.74 -13.17
N VAL A 81 -3.36 6.84 -12.38
CA VAL A 81 -3.49 5.39 -12.55
C VAL A 81 -4.68 4.90 -11.74
N SER A 82 -5.65 4.28 -12.44
CA SER A 82 -6.81 3.66 -11.80
C SER A 82 -6.43 2.30 -11.20
N PHE A 83 -7.12 1.92 -10.11
CA PHE A 83 -6.85 0.70 -9.37
C PHE A 83 -8.17 -0.06 -9.09
N PRO A 84 -8.18 -1.41 -9.10
CA PRO A 84 -9.39 -2.17 -8.83
C PRO A 84 -9.75 -2.13 -7.34
N VAL A 85 -10.88 -1.51 -7.01
CA VAL A 85 -11.40 -1.41 -5.65
C VAL A 85 -12.71 -2.18 -5.54
N ARG A 86 -12.76 -3.16 -4.62
CA ARG A 86 -14.01 -3.86 -4.31
C ARG A 86 -14.87 -2.99 -3.40
N LYS A 87 -16.05 -2.58 -3.89
CA LYS A 87 -17.05 -1.87 -3.10
C LYS A 87 -17.88 -2.87 -2.30
N ILE A 88 -18.22 -2.52 -1.06
CA ILE A 88 -19.09 -3.35 -0.22
C ILE A 88 -20.53 -2.95 -0.51
N GLY A 89 -21.37 -3.90 -0.91
CA GLY A 89 -22.76 -3.64 -1.30
C GLY A 89 -23.34 -4.78 -2.13
N HIS A 90 -24.44 -4.52 -2.83
CA HIS A 90 -25.07 -5.49 -3.71
C HIS A 90 -24.08 -6.00 -4.76
N GLY A 91 -23.82 -7.31 -4.77
CA GLY A 91 -22.88 -7.97 -5.69
C GLY A 91 -21.39 -7.69 -5.43
N ASN A 92 -21.06 -6.80 -4.49
CA ASN A 92 -19.69 -6.37 -4.17
C ASN A 92 -18.80 -6.12 -5.41
N PRO A 93 -19.20 -5.18 -6.30
CA PRO A 93 -18.54 -5.00 -7.59
C PRO A 93 -17.11 -4.48 -7.42
N ILE A 94 -16.28 -4.76 -8.42
CA ILE A 94 -14.96 -4.14 -8.58
C ILE A 94 -15.13 -2.91 -9.45
N VAL A 95 -14.72 -1.75 -8.91
CA VAL A 95 -14.75 -0.46 -9.60
C VAL A 95 -13.30 0.00 -9.78
N TRP A 96 -13.00 0.54 -10.96
CA TRP A 96 -11.71 1.14 -11.28
C TRP A 96 -11.74 2.61 -10.90
N GLU A 97 -10.99 2.99 -9.87
CA GLU A 97 -10.94 4.37 -9.37
C GLU A 97 -9.52 4.70 -8.87
N ILE A 98 -9.23 5.98 -8.68
CA ILE A 98 -8.00 6.39 -7.98
C ILE A 98 -8.09 5.87 -6.53
N PRO A 99 -7.15 5.01 -6.09
CA PRO A 99 -7.22 4.42 -4.77
C PRO A 99 -7.07 5.48 -3.68
N ASN A 100 -7.52 5.17 -2.46
CA ASN A 100 -7.26 6.00 -1.29
C ASN A 100 -6.28 5.29 -0.33
N TYR A 101 -5.81 6.02 0.67
CA TYR A 101 -4.88 5.49 1.67
C TYR A 101 -5.41 4.24 2.38
N GLY A 102 -6.69 4.22 2.71
CA GLY A 102 -7.34 3.09 3.38
C GLY A 102 -7.35 1.83 2.53
N THR A 103 -7.55 1.96 1.22
CA THR A 103 -7.49 0.85 0.26
C THR A 103 -6.11 0.20 0.24
N PHE A 104 -5.05 0.97 -0.02
CA PHE A 104 -3.69 0.43 -0.05
C PHE A 104 -3.23 -0.09 1.31
N LYS A 105 -3.54 0.61 2.40
CA LYS A 105 -3.25 0.11 3.75
C LYS A 105 -3.91 -1.25 3.99
N ARG A 106 -5.19 -1.41 3.62
CA ARG A 106 -5.89 -2.69 3.79
C ARG A 106 -5.27 -3.80 2.95
N ILE A 107 -4.88 -3.52 1.70
CA ILE A 107 -4.27 -4.50 0.80
C ILE A 107 -2.89 -4.91 1.28
N LEU A 108 -2.01 -3.94 1.52
CA LEU A 108 -0.62 -4.19 1.94
C LEU A 108 -0.52 -4.86 3.31
N GLN A 109 -1.53 -4.73 4.17
CA GLN A 109 -1.58 -5.40 5.49
C GLN A 109 -2.38 -6.71 5.49
N ASN A 110 -2.95 -7.12 4.34
CA ASN A 110 -3.78 -8.32 4.28
C ASN A 110 -2.92 -9.54 3.90
N PRO A 111 -2.70 -10.50 4.82
CA PRO A 111 -1.85 -11.67 4.56
C PRO A 111 -2.47 -12.65 3.54
N LEU A 112 -3.72 -12.44 3.11
CA LEU A 112 -4.33 -13.18 2.01
C LEU A 112 -3.55 -12.99 0.69
N TYR A 113 -2.90 -11.84 0.48
CA TYR A 113 -2.01 -11.65 -0.66
C TYR A 113 -0.72 -12.46 -0.58
N ALA A 114 -0.42 -13.00 0.61
CA ALA A 114 0.72 -13.88 0.88
C ALA A 114 0.31 -15.36 1.04
N GLY A 115 -0.83 -15.76 0.47
CA GLY A 115 -1.29 -17.15 0.49
C GLY A 115 -1.81 -17.62 1.87
N VAL A 116 -2.03 -16.69 2.81
CA VAL A 116 -2.48 -17.03 4.16
C VAL A 116 -4.00 -16.91 4.28
N TYR A 117 -4.61 -18.03 4.64
CA TYR A 117 -6.00 -18.06 5.09
C TYR A 117 -6.06 -17.80 6.60
N GLY A 118 -6.98 -16.93 7.03
CA GLY A 118 -7.08 -16.55 8.43
C GLY A 118 -8.50 -16.26 8.90
N TYR A 119 -8.86 -16.83 10.05
CA TYR A 119 -10.16 -16.65 10.69
C TYR A 119 -10.01 -16.31 12.18
N GLY A 120 -11.00 -15.60 12.74
CA GLY A 120 -10.98 -15.18 14.14
C GLY A 120 -9.97 -14.06 14.42
N LYS A 121 -9.77 -13.15 13.46
CA LYS A 121 -8.78 -12.07 13.51
C LYS A 121 -9.04 -11.01 14.60
N ARG A 122 -10.22 -11.02 15.21
CA ARG A 122 -10.65 -10.13 16.31
C ARG A 122 -11.43 -10.96 17.33
N LYS A 123 -11.39 -10.56 18.60
CA LYS A 123 -12.20 -11.12 19.68
C LYS A 123 -13.38 -10.19 19.96
N THR A 124 -14.53 -10.76 20.26
CA THR A 124 -15.64 -10.04 20.87
C THR A 124 -15.43 -10.05 22.38
N ILE A 125 -15.42 -8.87 22.97
CA ILE A 125 -15.29 -8.66 24.41
C ILE A 125 -16.69 -8.28 24.92
N HIS A 126 -17.15 -9.01 25.92
CA HIS A 126 -18.38 -8.73 26.63
C HIS A 126 -18.01 -8.06 27.95
N GLU A 127 -18.46 -6.83 28.16
CA GLU A 127 -18.19 -6.05 29.36
C GLU A 127 -19.54 -5.69 29.99
N TYR A 128 -19.70 -5.95 31.28
CA TYR A 128 -20.91 -5.56 32.01
C TYR A 128 -20.65 -4.20 32.66
N LYS A 129 -21.43 -3.18 32.26
CA LYS A 129 -21.27 -1.81 32.77
C LYS A 129 -22.65 -1.20 33.00
N ASP A 130 -22.86 -0.62 34.18
CA ASP A 130 -24.10 0.05 34.59
C ASP A 130 -25.38 -0.79 34.36
N GLY A 131 -25.32 -2.10 34.69
CA GLY A 131 -26.46 -3.01 34.53
C GLY A 131 -26.73 -3.50 33.11
N ALA A 132 -25.91 -3.10 32.13
CA ALA A 132 -26.05 -3.50 30.73
C ALA A 132 -24.85 -4.30 30.22
N LEU A 133 -25.13 -5.31 29.39
CA LEU A 133 -24.11 -6.06 28.66
C LEU A 133 -23.65 -5.27 27.42
N ILE A 134 -22.45 -4.73 27.44
CA ILE A 134 -21.84 -4.03 26.32
C ILE A 134 -20.99 -5.00 25.51
N LYS A 135 -21.29 -5.13 24.22
CA LYS A 135 -20.51 -5.92 23.27
C LYS A 135 -19.52 -5.02 22.55
N LYS A 136 -18.22 -5.20 22.81
CA LYS A 136 -17.13 -4.50 22.10
C LYS A 136 -16.37 -5.48 21.21
N THR A 137 -15.87 -5.00 20.08
CA THR A 137 -14.96 -5.78 19.24
C THR A 137 -13.54 -5.30 19.47
N SER A 138 -12.62 -6.23 19.71
CA SER A 138 -11.21 -5.90 19.90
C SER A 138 -10.58 -5.35 18.61
N ASN A 139 -9.41 -4.74 18.76
CA ASN A 139 -8.50 -4.53 17.63
C ASN A 139 -8.10 -5.87 16.99
N TYR A 140 -7.48 -5.80 15.81
CA TYR A 140 -6.88 -6.97 15.17
C TYR A 140 -5.86 -7.63 16.10
N LEU A 141 -5.97 -8.94 16.24
CA LEU A 141 -5.07 -9.74 17.03
C LEU A 141 -3.77 -10.02 16.26
N PRO A 142 -2.66 -10.23 16.98
CA PRO A 142 -1.47 -10.89 16.43
C PRO A 142 -1.81 -12.23 15.77
N TYR A 143 -1.02 -12.64 14.76
CA TYR A 143 -1.32 -13.81 13.92
C TYR A 143 -1.39 -15.13 14.71
N ASP A 144 -0.54 -15.28 15.72
CA ASP A 144 -0.48 -16.41 16.66
C ASP A 144 -1.75 -16.55 17.53
N GLN A 145 -2.53 -15.48 17.64
CA GLN A 145 -3.79 -15.47 18.40
C GLN A 145 -5.03 -15.60 17.52
N TRP A 146 -4.86 -15.78 16.21
CA TRP A 146 -5.98 -16.06 15.31
C TRP A 146 -6.51 -17.45 15.58
N LYS A 147 -7.84 -17.62 15.48
CA LYS A 147 -8.46 -18.95 15.66
C LYS A 147 -8.00 -19.93 14.59
N VAL A 148 -7.77 -19.42 13.37
CA VAL A 148 -7.23 -20.19 12.25
C VAL A 148 -6.20 -19.34 11.54
N PHE A 149 -5.06 -19.94 11.26
CA PHE A 149 -3.98 -19.36 10.47
C PHE A 149 -3.34 -20.47 9.65
N ILE A 150 -3.68 -20.54 8.36
CA ILE A 150 -3.19 -21.57 7.43
C ILE A 150 -2.33 -20.87 6.39
N LYS A 151 -1.03 -21.17 6.38
CA LYS A 151 -0.11 -20.71 5.33
C LYS A 151 -0.27 -21.57 4.08
N ASN A 152 0.07 -21.01 2.92
CA ASN A 152 0.06 -21.71 1.63
C ASN A 152 -1.30 -22.34 1.28
N ASN A 153 -2.39 -21.66 1.64
CA ASN A 153 -3.75 -22.12 1.36
C ASN A 153 -4.13 -21.95 -0.12
N HIS A 154 -3.60 -20.91 -0.77
CA HIS A 154 -3.86 -20.55 -2.15
C HIS A 154 -2.66 -19.80 -2.74
N ASP A 155 -2.63 -19.65 -4.06
CA ASP A 155 -1.53 -19.01 -4.76
C ASP A 155 -1.37 -17.54 -4.32
N PRO A 156 -0.16 -17.12 -3.91
CA PRO A 156 0.07 -15.77 -3.42
C PRO A 156 0.41 -14.77 -4.54
N TYR A 157 0.10 -13.48 -4.32
CA TYR A 157 0.65 -12.38 -5.13
C TYR A 157 2.07 -11.98 -4.69
N VAL A 158 2.39 -12.17 -3.41
CA VAL A 158 3.71 -11.92 -2.83
C VAL A 158 4.08 -13.07 -1.90
N SER A 159 5.34 -13.45 -1.84
CA SER A 159 5.78 -14.48 -0.88
C SER A 159 5.52 -14.06 0.57
N TRP A 160 5.53 -15.02 1.49
CA TRP A 160 5.37 -14.73 2.91
C TRP A 160 6.49 -13.81 3.44
N ASP A 161 7.72 -13.99 2.97
CA ASP A 161 8.86 -13.20 3.41
C ASP A 161 8.77 -11.76 2.89
N GLU A 162 8.44 -11.57 1.61
CA GLU A 162 8.15 -10.23 1.04
C GLU A 162 7.02 -9.53 1.81
N PHE A 163 5.98 -10.27 2.20
CA PHE A 163 4.89 -9.70 3.00
C PHE A 163 5.36 -9.24 4.38
N LEU A 164 6.26 -9.99 5.04
CA LEU A 164 6.86 -9.58 6.32
C LEU A 164 7.73 -8.34 6.17
N GLU A 165 8.50 -8.22 5.07
CA GLU A 165 9.26 -7.02 4.76
C GLU A 165 8.35 -5.80 4.57
N ILE A 166 7.23 -5.97 3.85
CA ILE A 166 6.19 -4.94 3.71
C ILE A 166 5.64 -4.54 5.09
N GLN A 167 5.34 -5.51 5.97
CA GLN A 167 4.86 -5.19 7.32
C GLN A 167 5.90 -4.43 8.14
N LYS A 168 7.19 -4.80 8.03
CA LYS A 168 8.31 -4.10 8.69
C LYS A 168 8.45 -2.67 8.17
N LYS A 169 8.39 -2.46 6.86
CA LYS A 169 8.41 -1.13 6.23
C LYS A 169 7.24 -0.27 6.71
N ILE A 170 6.04 -0.83 6.81
CA ILE A 170 4.86 -0.12 7.33
C ILE A 170 5.00 0.18 8.83
N SER A 171 5.58 -0.73 9.62
CA SER A 171 5.75 -0.53 11.07
C SER A 171 6.75 0.58 11.40
N ILE A 172 7.86 0.67 10.66
CA ILE A 172 8.87 1.74 10.77
C ILE A 172 8.24 3.11 10.45
N ASN A 173 7.27 3.14 9.54
CA ASN A 173 6.59 4.37 9.10
C ASN A 173 5.50 4.87 10.07
N LYS A 174 5.15 4.12 11.12
CA LYS A 174 4.11 4.52 12.09
C LYS A 174 4.43 5.87 12.75
N PRO A 175 3.39 6.65 13.13
CA PRO A 175 3.59 7.94 13.76
C PRO A 175 4.45 7.82 15.03
N ARG A 176 5.36 8.79 15.18
CA ARG A 176 6.38 8.83 16.23
C ARG A 176 5.76 9.08 17.60
N TRP A 177 5.67 8.05 18.43
CA TRP A 177 5.58 8.25 19.88
C TRP A 177 6.99 8.38 20.48
N GLU A 178 7.13 9.11 21.59
CA GLU A 178 8.43 9.56 22.13
C GLU A 178 9.40 8.42 22.43
N LYS A 179 8.86 7.26 22.84
CA LYS A 179 9.65 6.08 23.23
C LYS A 179 9.74 4.98 22.16
N ASP A 180 8.92 5.04 21.12
CA ASP A 180 8.95 4.03 20.06
C ASP A 180 10.30 4.01 19.36
N GLU A 181 10.67 2.88 18.75
CA GLU A 181 11.87 2.79 17.90
C GLU A 181 11.61 3.21 16.45
N ASN A 182 10.34 3.43 16.08
CA ASN A 182 9.96 3.78 14.71
C ASN A 182 10.52 5.15 14.25
N MET A 183 11.09 5.19 13.06
CA MET A 183 11.60 6.44 12.46
C MET A 183 10.45 7.40 12.09
N GLY A 184 9.28 6.83 11.78
CA GLY A 184 8.17 7.52 11.14
C GLY A 184 8.42 7.69 9.63
N ALA A 185 7.34 7.91 8.88
CA ALA A 185 7.46 8.18 7.45
C ALA A 185 8.29 9.44 7.17
N ILE A 186 9.13 9.38 6.13
CA ILE A 186 9.88 10.52 5.59
C ILE A 186 8.89 11.59 5.14
N ARG A 187 9.22 12.86 5.40
CA ARG A 187 8.39 14.03 5.10
C ARG A 187 9.23 15.09 4.41
N GLU A 188 8.55 16.01 3.74
CA GLU A 188 9.16 17.22 3.21
C GLU A 188 9.74 18.08 4.34
N GLY A 189 10.91 18.66 4.09
CA GLY A 189 11.62 19.51 5.03
C GLY A 189 13.12 19.53 4.80
N ILE A 190 13.78 20.57 5.30
CA ILE A 190 15.24 20.79 5.10
C ILE A 190 16.07 19.96 6.09
N ALA A 191 15.47 19.55 7.21
CA ALA A 191 16.19 18.82 8.25
C ALA A 191 16.29 17.32 7.92
N LEU A 192 17.51 16.81 7.77
CA LEU A 192 17.77 15.42 7.36
C LEU A 192 17.45 14.37 8.45
N PHE A 193 17.65 14.68 9.72
CA PHE A 193 17.64 13.69 10.81
C PHE A 193 16.31 13.58 11.56
N VAL A 194 15.20 14.04 10.98
CA VAL A 194 13.91 14.08 11.69
C VAL A 194 13.47 12.66 12.07
N GLY A 195 13.57 12.33 13.37
CA GLY A 195 13.19 11.00 13.89
C GLY A 195 14.28 9.93 13.79
N LEU A 196 15.49 10.28 13.32
CA LEU A 196 16.66 9.39 13.28
C LEU A 196 17.53 9.50 14.52
N ILE A 197 17.78 10.74 14.97
CA ILE A 197 18.72 11.01 16.07
C ILE A 197 18.02 11.08 17.43
N ARG A 198 18.75 10.66 18.47
CA ARG A 198 18.33 10.66 19.88
C ARG A 198 19.23 11.54 20.72
N CYS A 199 18.68 12.04 21.82
CA CYS A 199 19.40 12.90 22.74
C CYS A 199 20.34 12.05 23.60
N GLY A 200 21.64 12.37 23.60
CA GLY A 200 22.62 11.65 24.43
C GLY A 200 22.39 11.79 25.94
N HIS A 201 21.67 12.83 26.39
CA HIS A 201 21.37 13.04 27.81
C HIS A 201 20.18 12.22 28.31
N CYS A 202 19.08 12.15 27.54
CA CYS A 202 17.82 11.56 28.02
C CYS A 202 17.25 10.46 27.13
N GLY A 203 17.91 10.11 26.02
CA GLY A 203 17.51 9.03 25.11
C GLY A 203 16.28 9.33 24.22
N ASN A 204 15.59 10.45 24.44
CA ASN A 204 14.41 10.83 23.66
C ASN A 204 14.80 11.22 22.23
N LYS A 205 13.89 10.96 21.28
CA LYS A 205 14.04 11.41 19.89
C LYS A 205 14.08 12.92 19.81
N LEU A 206 14.87 13.44 18.87
CA LEU A 206 14.86 14.86 18.56
C LEU A 206 13.70 15.19 17.61
N TYR A 207 13.13 16.35 17.84
CA TYR A 207 12.12 16.98 17.01
C TYR A 207 12.76 18.08 16.17
N VAL A 208 12.07 18.50 15.11
CA VAL A 208 12.47 19.64 14.30
C VAL A 208 11.47 20.76 14.44
N SER A 209 12.00 21.97 14.59
CA SER A 209 11.23 23.21 14.52
C SER A 209 11.76 24.03 13.34
N TYR A 210 10.85 24.48 12.48
CA TYR A 210 11.17 25.37 11.37
C TYR A 210 10.85 26.81 11.73
N LYS A 211 11.74 27.72 11.35
CA LYS A 211 11.47 29.15 11.25
C LYS A 211 11.27 29.47 9.77
N THR A 212 10.28 30.29 9.45
CA THR A 212 9.88 30.56 8.05
C THR A 212 10.57 31.76 7.43
N LYS A 213 11.21 32.64 8.23
CA LYS A 213 11.90 33.85 7.76
C LYS A 213 13.17 34.15 8.59
N PRO A 214 14.38 33.87 8.09
CA PRO A 214 14.68 33.02 6.93
C PRO A 214 14.31 31.55 7.19
N MET A 215 14.08 30.78 6.12
CA MET A 215 13.75 29.36 6.22
C MET A 215 14.93 28.60 6.87
N SER A 216 14.77 28.15 8.10
CA SER A 216 15.82 27.44 8.85
C SER A 216 15.22 26.40 9.79
N GLY A 217 15.90 25.27 9.94
CA GLY A 217 15.52 24.20 10.85
C GLY A 217 16.39 24.16 12.11
N SER A 218 15.80 23.76 13.24
CA SER A 218 16.53 23.43 14.47
C SER A 218 16.08 22.08 15.01
N TYR A 219 17.05 21.25 15.40
CA TYR A 219 16.78 20.03 16.14
C TYR A 219 16.65 20.36 17.62
N PHE A 220 15.68 19.75 18.29
CA PHE A 220 15.51 19.93 19.72
C PHE A 220 15.00 18.69 20.44
N CYS A 221 15.44 18.51 21.68
CA CYS A 221 14.91 17.50 22.59
C CYS A 221 13.95 18.15 23.59
N ARG A 222 12.74 17.59 23.73
CA ARG A 222 11.76 18.05 24.73
C ARG A 222 12.13 17.70 26.18
N GLY A 223 13.09 16.79 26.39
CA GLY A 223 13.42 16.27 27.71
C GLY A 223 12.29 15.42 28.32
N ASN A 224 12.48 14.99 29.57
CA ASN A 224 11.47 14.23 30.31
C ASN A 224 10.54 15.13 31.15
N ASN A 225 10.95 16.37 31.43
CA ASN A 225 10.16 17.30 32.25
C ASN A 225 9.42 18.32 31.37
N ARG A 226 8.20 17.95 30.97
CA ARG A 226 7.33 18.79 30.13
C ARG A 226 6.82 20.06 30.84
N GLU A 227 6.80 20.05 32.17
CA GLU A 227 6.27 21.16 32.97
C GLU A 227 7.24 22.35 33.03
N SER A 228 8.55 22.08 32.98
CA SER A 228 9.57 23.14 33.04
C SER A 228 9.62 24.05 31.81
N GLY A 229 9.04 23.61 30.68
CA GLY A 229 9.17 24.29 29.38
C GLY A 229 10.60 24.33 28.79
N LYS A 230 11.63 23.94 29.57
CA LYS A 230 13.03 23.95 29.15
C LYS A 230 13.33 22.71 28.30
N LYS A 231 13.88 22.96 27.12
CA LYS A 231 14.36 21.89 26.21
C LYS A 231 15.66 21.32 26.77
N CYS A 232 15.83 20.00 26.66
CA CYS A 232 17.05 19.32 27.13
C CYS A 232 18.26 19.64 26.23
N LEU A 233 18.04 19.78 24.92
CA LEU A 233 19.06 20.10 23.93
C LEU A 233 18.39 20.86 22.78
N THR A 234 19.09 21.82 22.16
CA THR A 234 18.67 22.45 20.89
C THR A 234 19.89 22.87 20.08
N PHE A 235 19.92 22.58 18.79
CA PHE A 235 20.98 23.01 17.87
C PHE A 235 20.46 23.21 16.44
N GLY A 236 21.20 23.96 15.63
CA GLY A 236 20.85 24.27 14.24
C GLY A 236 21.06 23.08 13.30
N THR A 237 20.29 23.02 12.23
CA THR A 237 20.38 21.96 11.19
C THR A 237 21.58 22.14 10.26
N VAL A 238 21.91 23.37 9.87
CA VAL A 238 22.80 23.69 8.73
C VAL A 238 24.16 22.99 8.78
N GLU A 239 24.93 23.18 9.85
CA GLU A 239 26.29 22.63 9.98
C GLU A 239 26.27 21.10 10.05
N VAL A 240 25.34 20.56 10.84
CA VAL A 240 25.25 19.12 11.14
C VAL A 240 24.80 18.35 9.92
N ASP A 241 23.76 18.83 9.24
CA ASP A 241 23.24 18.22 8.02
C ASP A 241 24.26 18.29 6.89
N LYS A 242 24.99 19.42 6.75
CA LYS A 242 26.05 19.57 5.75
C LYS A 242 27.21 18.60 5.99
N ASN A 243 27.77 18.57 7.20
CA ASN A 243 28.92 17.73 7.53
C ASN A 243 28.59 16.24 7.34
N PHE A 244 27.41 15.82 7.77
CA PHE A 244 26.96 14.46 7.53
C PHE A 244 26.73 14.17 6.05
N SER A 245 26.12 15.10 5.30
CA SER A 245 25.92 14.92 3.86
C SER A 245 27.25 14.70 3.15
N CYS A 246 28.31 15.44 3.52
CA CYS A 246 29.65 15.22 2.97
C CYS A 246 30.19 13.80 3.25
N GLU A 247 30.06 13.31 4.48
CA GLU A 247 30.49 11.94 4.83
C GLU A 247 29.64 10.86 4.16
N LEU A 248 28.33 11.10 4.06
CA LEU A 248 27.40 10.21 3.36
C LEU A 248 27.77 10.10 1.87
N ILE A 249 28.03 11.22 1.22
CA ILE A 249 28.44 11.25 -0.19
C ILE A 249 29.74 10.45 -0.39
N LYS A 250 30.74 10.63 0.49
CA LYS A 250 31.99 9.84 0.43
C LYS A 250 31.73 8.35 0.54
N ALA A 251 30.83 7.95 1.45
CA ALA A 251 30.46 6.55 1.66
C ALA A 251 29.66 5.96 0.48
N LEU A 252 28.84 6.77 -0.19
CA LEU A 252 28.01 6.35 -1.33
C LEU A 252 28.72 6.40 -2.68
N LYS A 253 29.78 7.21 -2.82
CA LYS A 253 30.53 7.39 -4.07
C LYS A 253 30.93 6.07 -4.77
N PRO A 254 31.37 5.01 -4.07
CA PRO A 254 31.68 3.72 -4.72
C PRO A 254 30.47 3.05 -5.37
N PHE A 255 29.25 3.34 -4.88
CA PHE A 255 28.00 2.74 -5.35
C PHE A 255 27.24 3.63 -6.33
N ALA A 256 27.69 4.87 -6.56
CA ALA A 256 26.96 5.86 -7.37
C ALA A 256 26.72 5.40 -8.81
N VAL A 257 27.69 4.69 -9.40
CA VAL A 257 27.57 4.13 -10.75
C VAL A 257 26.51 3.03 -10.79
N GLN A 258 26.60 2.06 -9.88
CA GLN A 258 25.63 0.96 -9.79
C GLN A 258 24.21 1.49 -9.52
N ALA A 259 24.07 2.44 -8.61
CA ALA A 259 22.79 3.09 -8.32
C ALA A 259 22.21 3.85 -9.52
N GLY A 260 23.07 4.44 -10.37
CA GLY A 260 22.65 5.08 -11.62
C GLY A 260 22.06 4.10 -12.62
N ILE A 261 22.69 2.93 -12.78
CA ILE A 261 22.20 1.84 -13.64
C ILE A 261 20.85 1.33 -13.10
N GLU A 262 20.77 1.02 -11.81
CA GLU A 262 19.52 0.54 -11.19
C GLU A 262 18.39 1.58 -11.28
N ALA A 263 18.70 2.87 -11.20
CA ALA A 263 17.72 3.93 -11.39
C ALA A 263 17.21 3.99 -12.84
N LEU A 264 18.08 3.78 -13.83
CA LEU A 264 17.68 3.68 -15.24
C LEU A 264 16.77 2.48 -15.47
N ASP A 265 17.17 1.30 -15.01
CA ASP A 265 16.38 0.06 -15.13
C ASP A 265 15.01 0.23 -14.47
N LEU A 266 14.97 0.92 -13.32
CA LEU A 266 13.73 1.20 -12.62
C LEU A 266 12.79 2.10 -13.43
N VAL A 267 13.31 3.17 -14.03
CA VAL A 267 12.52 4.08 -14.88
C VAL A 267 12.01 3.35 -16.12
N GLU A 268 12.86 2.55 -16.78
CA GLU A 268 12.46 1.77 -17.97
C GLU A 268 11.39 0.71 -17.63
N SER A 269 11.58 -0.02 -16.53
CA SER A 269 10.60 -0.98 -16.02
C SER A 269 9.28 -0.29 -15.69
N ASP A 270 9.31 0.84 -14.98
CA ASP A 270 8.11 1.60 -14.64
C ASP A 270 7.36 2.09 -15.89
N ASN A 271 8.09 2.59 -16.88
CA ASN A 271 7.54 3.01 -18.16
C ASN A 271 6.87 1.84 -18.90
N THR A 272 7.53 0.69 -18.96
CA THR A 272 6.99 -0.51 -19.61
C THR A 272 5.73 -1.00 -18.91
N GLN A 273 5.72 -1.01 -17.58
CA GLN A 273 4.54 -1.40 -16.81
C GLN A 273 3.36 -0.43 -17.01
N LYS A 274 3.61 0.89 -17.06
CA LYS A 274 2.58 1.88 -17.39
C LYS A 274 1.93 1.60 -18.75
N ILE A 275 2.75 1.29 -19.76
CA ILE A 275 2.27 0.94 -21.11
C ILE A 275 1.42 -0.34 -21.05
N ILE A 276 1.91 -1.40 -20.40
CA ILE A 276 1.16 -2.66 -20.27
C ILE A 276 -0.21 -2.43 -19.60
N MET A 277 -0.25 -1.63 -18.54
CA MET A 277 -1.51 -1.30 -17.87
C MET A 277 -2.48 -0.53 -18.78
N ALA A 278 -1.98 0.46 -19.53
CA ALA A 278 -2.79 1.22 -20.48
C ALA A 278 -3.28 0.35 -21.64
N GLN A 279 -2.46 -0.57 -22.14
CA GLN A 279 -2.85 -1.55 -23.16
C GLN A 279 -3.96 -2.48 -22.66
N GLN A 280 -3.86 -3.00 -21.43
CA GLN A 280 -4.92 -3.83 -20.85
C GLN A 280 -6.20 -3.04 -20.57
N GLU A 281 -6.07 -1.76 -20.21
CA GLU A 281 -7.20 -0.85 -20.08
C GLU A 281 -7.93 -0.68 -21.42
N PHE A 282 -7.19 -0.41 -22.50
CA PHE A 282 -7.71 -0.32 -23.85
C PHE A 282 -8.36 -1.62 -24.33
N GLN A 283 -7.70 -2.78 -24.17
CA GLN A 283 -8.25 -4.08 -24.56
C GLN A 283 -9.56 -4.40 -23.83
N ASN A 284 -9.63 -4.12 -22.52
CA ASN A 284 -10.87 -4.32 -21.77
C ASN A 284 -11.97 -3.35 -22.24
N ALA A 285 -11.65 -2.08 -22.46
CA ALA A 285 -12.62 -1.10 -22.95
C ALA A 285 -13.18 -1.50 -24.32
N ARG A 286 -12.32 -2.02 -25.22
CA ARG A 286 -12.70 -2.55 -26.53
C ARG A 286 -13.68 -3.71 -26.38
N TYR A 287 -13.33 -4.70 -25.57
CA TYR A 287 -14.22 -5.83 -25.31
C TYR A 287 -15.58 -5.41 -24.75
N GLN A 288 -15.63 -4.45 -23.83
CA GLN A 288 -16.90 -3.95 -23.30
C GLN A 288 -17.72 -3.19 -24.34
N ALA A 289 -17.07 -2.44 -25.24
CA ALA A 289 -17.75 -1.75 -26.34
C ALA A 289 -18.32 -2.75 -27.35
N ASP A 290 -17.53 -3.75 -27.77
CA ASP A 290 -17.97 -4.81 -28.68
C ASP A 290 -19.18 -5.56 -28.10
N ARG A 291 -19.11 -5.93 -26.81
CA ARG A 291 -20.22 -6.59 -26.11
C ARG A 291 -21.46 -5.70 -26.00
N ALA A 292 -21.30 -4.40 -25.73
CA ALA A 292 -22.43 -3.47 -25.66
C ALA A 292 -23.07 -3.29 -27.04
N PHE A 293 -22.26 -3.30 -28.10
CA PHE A 293 -22.74 -3.24 -29.48
C PHE A 293 -23.54 -4.48 -29.86
N GLU A 294 -23.05 -5.68 -29.52
CA GLU A 294 -23.80 -6.93 -29.72
C GLU A 294 -25.14 -6.91 -28.99
N GLN A 295 -25.18 -6.45 -27.74
CA GLN A 295 -26.42 -6.32 -26.97
C GLN A 295 -27.42 -5.35 -27.63
N TYR A 296 -26.93 -4.21 -28.11
CA TYR A 296 -27.75 -3.24 -28.83
C TYR A 296 -28.29 -3.82 -30.14
N ASN A 297 -27.44 -4.49 -30.93
CA ASN A 297 -27.81 -5.04 -32.23
C ASN A 297 -28.82 -6.20 -32.14
N LEU A 298 -28.83 -6.93 -31.02
CA LEU A 298 -29.81 -8.01 -30.77
C LEU A 298 -31.16 -7.51 -30.23
N ALA A 299 -31.27 -6.24 -29.84
CA ALA A 299 -32.51 -5.71 -29.27
C ALA A 299 -33.56 -5.46 -30.35
N ASP A 300 -34.82 -5.84 -30.09
CA ASP A 300 -35.94 -5.52 -30.98
C ASP A 300 -36.13 -4.00 -31.07
N PRO A 301 -36.03 -3.40 -32.27
CA PRO A 301 -36.23 -1.95 -32.47
C PRO A 301 -37.57 -1.42 -31.95
N LYS A 302 -38.60 -2.27 -31.88
CA LYS A 302 -39.92 -1.89 -31.36
C LYS A 302 -39.93 -1.68 -29.85
N ASN A 303 -38.97 -2.24 -29.11
CA ASN A 303 -38.83 -2.04 -27.68
C ASN A 303 -38.02 -0.76 -27.38
N ARG A 304 -38.63 0.40 -27.67
CA ARG A 304 -37.96 1.72 -27.65
C ARG A 304 -37.26 2.05 -26.33
N LEU A 305 -37.81 1.63 -25.19
CA LEU A 305 -37.22 1.90 -23.88
C LEU A 305 -35.92 1.10 -23.67
N VAL A 306 -35.93 -0.18 -24.07
CA VAL A 306 -34.75 -1.05 -23.96
C VAL A 306 -33.67 -0.62 -24.95
N THR A 307 -34.05 -0.30 -26.20
CA THR A 307 -33.09 0.15 -27.20
C THR A 307 -32.43 1.47 -26.81
N SER A 308 -33.18 2.45 -26.30
CA SER A 308 -32.63 3.72 -25.79
C SER A 308 -31.66 3.50 -24.63
N THR A 309 -31.96 2.58 -23.70
CA THR A 309 -31.06 2.26 -22.58
C THR A 309 -29.77 1.57 -23.04
N LEU A 310 -29.88 0.67 -24.02
CA LEU A 310 -28.72 -0.02 -24.60
C LEU A 310 -27.86 0.92 -25.46
N GLU A 311 -28.49 1.86 -26.16
CA GLU A 311 -27.81 2.92 -26.91
C GLU A 311 -27.01 3.82 -25.97
N GLU A 312 -27.60 4.31 -24.87
CA GLU A 312 -26.87 5.08 -23.85
C GLU A 312 -25.68 4.30 -23.28
N ARG A 313 -25.88 3.01 -22.98
CA ARG A 313 -24.79 2.14 -22.53
C ARG A 313 -23.70 1.99 -23.59
N LEU A 314 -24.06 1.78 -24.85
CA LEU A 314 -23.11 1.68 -25.96
C LEU A 314 -22.31 2.97 -26.11
N ASN A 315 -22.98 4.13 -26.11
CA ASN A 315 -22.34 5.44 -26.19
C ASN A 315 -21.34 5.66 -25.04
N SER A 316 -21.72 5.28 -23.81
CA SER A 316 -20.80 5.31 -22.67
C SER A 316 -19.58 4.39 -22.87
N ARG A 317 -19.74 3.18 -23.44
CA ARG A 317 -18.61 2.28 -23.70
C ARG A 317 -17.70 2.75 -24.84
N LEU A 318 -18.26 3.37 -25.87
CA LEU A 318 -17.48 3.98 -26.94
C LEU A 318 -16.67 5.18 -26.44
N PHE A 319 -17.23 5.98 -25.53
CA PHE A 319 -16.49 7.03 -24.85
C PHE A 319 -15.33 6.46 -24.02
N ASP A 320 -15.58 5.44 -23.20
CA ASP A 320 -14.54 4.75 -22.41
C ASP A 320 -13.41 4.20 -23.31
N LEU A 321 -13.76 3.61 -24.46
CA LEU A 321 -12.83 3.07 -25.45
C LEU A 321 -11.94 4.16 -26.05
N ASN A 322 -12.53 5.27 -26.49
CA ASN A 322 -11.78 6.39 -27.06
C ASN A 322 -10.83 7.00 -26.02
N HIS A 323 -11.30 7.23 -24.80
CA HIS A 323 -10.46 7.74 -23.72
C HIS A 323 -9.29 6.80 -23.39
N ALA A 324 -9.54 5.48 -23.35
CA ALA A 324 -8.48 4.50 -23.11
C ALA A 324 -7.45 4.45 -24.26
N ARG A 325 -7.90 4.62 -25.51
CA ARG A 325 -7.02 4.71 -26.69
C ARG A 325 -6.13 5.95 -26.63
N GLU A 326 -6.71 7.12 -26.43
CA GLU A 326 -5.98 8.38 -26.33
C GLU A 326 -4.94 8.35 -25.20
N LYS A 327 -5.31 7.78 -24.04
CA LYS A 327 -4.37 7.58 -22.93
C LYS A 327 -3.18 6.72 -23.33
N LEU A 328 -3.40 5.61 -24.04
CA LEU A 328 -2.33 4.73 -24.52
C LEU A 328 -1.44 5.44 -25.55
N GLU A 329 -2.02 6.16 -26.51
CA GLU A 329 -1.28 6.93 -27.52
C GLU A 329 -0.42 8.03 -26.87
N ASN A 330 -1.00 8.80 -25.95
CA ASN A 330 -0.29 9.83 -25.20
C ASN A 330 0.86 9.25 -24.37
N LEU A 331 0.66 8.09 -23.72
CA LEU A 331 1.73 7.40 -22.99
C LEU A 331 2.85 6.95 -23.92
N ASN A 332 2.54 6.36 -25.08
CA ASN A 332 3.55 5.95 -26.05
C ASN A 332 4.35 7.13 -26.62
N GLN A 333 3.74 8.31 -26.73
CA GLN A 333 4.42 9.52 -27.20
C GLN A 333 5.24 10.21 -26.09
N SER A 334 4.76 10.19 -24.85
CA SER A 334 5.39 10.88 -23.72
C SER A 334 6.50 10.08 -23.04
N ILE A 335 6.43 8.75 -23.08
CA ILE A 335 7.45 7.88 -22.52
C ILE A 335 8.68 7.94 -23.42
N LYS A 336 9.72 8.56 -22.90
CA LYS A 336 11.03 8.59 -23.56
C LYS A 336 11.72 7.24 -23.40
N VAL A 337 12.15 6.67 -24.51
CA VAL A 337 13.11 5.55 -24.54
C VAL A 337 14.50 6.17 -24.61
N PHE A 338 15.35 5.87 -23.63
CA PHE A 338 16.72 6.39 -23.61
C PHE A 338 17.55 5.70 -24.70
N THR A 339 18.29 6.47 -25.48
CA THR A 339 19.29 5.91 -26.40
C THR A 339 20.51 5.42 -25.62
N GLU A 340 21.32 4.54 -26.23
CA GLU A 340 22.57 4.07 -25.59
C GLU A 340 23.50 5.25 -25.27
N ASP A 341 23.59 6.26 -26.13
CA ASP A 341 24.37 7.48 -25.88
C ASP A 341 23.86 8.26 -24.65
N GLU A 342 22.54 8.33 -24.45
CA GLU A 342 21.95 8.98 -23.28
C GLU A 342 22.21 8.17 -21.99
N LYS A 343 22.18 6.85 -22.09
CA LYS A 343 22.55 5.95 -20.97
C LYS A 343 24.03 6.12 -20.62
N GLU A 344 24.92 6.19 -21.60
CA GLU A 344 26.35 6.46 -21.39
C GLU A 344 26.58 7.85 -20.77
N MET A 345 25.82 8.86 -21.19
CA MET A 345 25.89 10.19 -20.58
C MET A 345 25.48 10.16 -19.12
N ILE A 346 24.38 9.49 -18.76
CA ILE A 346 23.94 9.33 -17.36
C ILE A 346 24.99 8.56 -16.56
N PHE A 347 25.59 7.53 -17.14
CA PHE A 347 26.70 6.80 -16.52
C PHE A 347 27.93 7.69 -16.26
N SER A 348 28.26 8.58 -17.19
CA SER A 348 29.35 9.56 -17.03
C SER A 348 29.06 10.55 -15.89
N LEU A 349 27.79 10.95 -15.73
CA LEU A 349 27.35 11.82 -14.63
C LEU A 349 27.46 11.11 -13.28
N SER A 350 27.14 9.81 -13.21
CA SER A 350 27.30 9.01 -11.99
C SER A 350 28.75 8.92 -11.52
N LYS A 351 29.74 8.98 -12.42
CA LYS A 351 31.17 9.06 -12.05
C LYS A 351 31.51 10.39 -11.34
N ASN A 352 30.76 11.44 -11.63
CA ASN A 352 30.89 12.77 -11.03
C ASN A 352 29.76 13.03 -10.00
N PHE A 353 29.42 12.03 -9.19
CA PHE A 353 28.32 12.10 -8.22
C PHE A 353 28.31 13.37 -7.35
N ASP A 354 29.49 13.82 -6.90
CA ASP A 354 29.63 15.02 -6.06
C ASP A 354 29.10 16.29 -6.75
N SER A 355 29.33 16.45 -8.05
CA SER A 355 28.88 17.64 -8.79
C SER A 355 27.38 17.58 -9.09
N VAL A 356 26.86 16.39 -9.38
CA VAL A 356 25.42 16.17 -9.60
C VAL A 356 24.64 16.44 -8.31
N TRP A 357 25.10 15.89 -7.17
CA TRP A 357 24.42 16.07 -5.89
C TRP A 357 24.33 17.53 -5.43
N ASN A 358 25.37 18.34 -5.73
CA ASN A 358 25.43 19.74 -5.33
C ASN A 358 24.88 20.71 -6.40
N HIS A 359 24.29 20.20 -7.48
CA HIS A 359 23.77 21.03 -8.55
C HIS A 359 22.52 21.82 -8.07
N LYS A 360 22.40 23.10 -8.45
CA LYS A 360 21.32 24.01 -7.98
C LYS A 360 19.89 23.56 -8.33
N LYS A 361 19.73 22.56 -9.20
CA LYS A 361 18.44 22.01 -9.65
C LYS A 361 18.17 20.58 -9.14
N SER A 362 19.13 19.98 -8.44
CA SER A 362 18.92 18.75 -7.67
C SER A 362 18.27 19.08 -6.34
#